data_AF-A0A429CSC3-F1
#
_entry.id   AF-A0A429CSC3-F1
#
_cell.length_a   1.000
_cell.length_b   1.000
_cell.length_c   1.000
_cell.angle_alpha   90.00
_cell.angle_beta   90.00
_cell.angle_gamma   90.00
#
_symmetry.space_group_name_H-M   'P 1'
#
loop_
_entity.id
_entity.type
_entity.pdbx_description
1 polymer ?
#
loop_
_entity_poly.entity_id
_entity_poly.type
_entity_poly.pdbx_seq_one_letter_code
_entity_poly.pdbx_strand_id
1 'polypeptide(L)'
;MADPSFDVVSKVDRQEVDNALNQASKELGTRFDFRGTGTKIDWSGEEAIAIESETEERALAAVEVFKEKLIKRGISLKAFEAGEPALSGKIYKIGGKILQGIASDKAKQIAKFIRDEGPKGVQAQIQGDQLRVSGKKKDQLQDVIALLKGKDFEIALQFTNYR
;
A
#
# COMPACT_ATOMS: atom_id res chain seq x y z
N MET A 1 29.14 -14.96 -13.43
CA MET A 1 27.71 -15.35 -13.46
C MET A 1 27.05 -14.59 -12.33
N ALA A 2 25.95 -13.88 -12.56
CA ALA A 2 25.25 -13.23 -11.45
C ALA A 2 24.61 -14.32 -10.58
N ASP A 3 24.72 -14.18 -9.27
CA ASP A 3 24.04 -15.09 -8.34
C ASP A 3 22.52 -14.94 -8.51
N PRO A 4 21.74 -16.03 -8.43
CA PRO A 4 20.30 -15.94 -8.54
C PRO A 4 19.72 -15.07 -7.42
N SER A 5 18.64 -14.35 -7.73
CA SER A 5 18.01 -13.42 -6.79
C SER A 5 16.52 -13.23 -7.06
N PHE A 6 15.82 -12.66 -6.10
CA PHE A 6 14.45 -12.18 -6.24
C PHE A 6 14.23 -10.92 -5.41
N ASP A 7 13.17 -10.18 -5.71
CA ASP A 7 12.73 -9.02 -4.93
C ASP A 7 11.55 -9.39 -4.03
N VAL A 8 11.63 -8.99 -2.76
CA VAL A 8 10.50 -8.91 -1.83
C VAL A 8 9.97 -7.48 -1.89
N VAL A 9 8.70 -7.36 -2.25
CA VAL A 9 8.00 -6.08 -2.35
C VAL A 9 6.69 -6.15 -1.56
N SER A 10 6.13 -4.99 -1.25
CA SER A 10 4.77 -4.85 -0.71
C SER A 10 4.02 -3.86 -1.59
N LYS A 11 3.49 -4.32 -2.71
CA LYS A 11 2.81 -3.46 -3.70
C LYS A 11 1.30 -3.54 -3.55
N VAL A 12 0.66 -2.38 -3.63
CA VAL A 12 -0.77 -2.26 -3.86
C VAL A 12 -0.96 -2.18 -5.38
N ASP A 13 -1.97 -2.88 -5.89
CA ASP A 13 -2.30 -2.77 -7.31
C ASP A 13 -2.91 -1.39 -7.60
N ARG A 14 -2.11 -0.51 -8.21
CA ARG A 14 -2.52 0.86 -8.54
C ARG A 14 -3.73 0.90 -9.46
N GLN A 15 -3.85 -0.04 -10.39
CA GLN A 15 -5.00 -0.08 -11.29
C GLN A 15 -6.28 -0.39 -10.51
N GLU A 16 -6.20 -1.25 -9.49
CA GLU A 16 -7.32 -1.50 -8.60
C GLU A 16 -7.62 -0.32 -7.67
N VAL A 17 -6.61 0.44 -7.23
CA VAL A 17 -6.83 1.70 -6.50
C VAL A 17 -7.51 2.74 -7.40
N ASP A 18 -7.06 2.90 -8.64
CA ASP A 18 -7.67 3.78 -9.64
C ASP A 18 -9.13 3.41 -9.89
N ASN A 19 -9.40 2.11 -10.00
CA ASN A 19 -10.76 1.60 -10.15
C ASN A 19 -11.63 1.91 -8.94
N ALA A 20 -11.09 1.75 -7.71
CA ALA A 20 -11.78 2.10 -6.48
C ALA A 20 -12.05 3.62 -6.38
N LEU A 21 -11.06 4.43 -6.72
CA LEU A 21 -11.14 5.90 -6.72
C LEU A 21 -12.23 6.39 -7.68
N ASN A 22 -12.23 5.89 -8.90
CA ASN A 22 -13.23 6.22 -9.91
C ASN A 22 -14.65 5.81 -9.49
N GLN A 23 -14.79 4.66 -8.82
CA GLN A 23 -16.08 4.23 -8.28
C GLN A 23 -16.54 5.11 -7.11
N ALA A 24 -15.62 5.52 -6.23
CA ALA A 24 -15.92 6.42 -5.13
C ALA A 24 -16.38 7.79 -5.67
N SER A 25 -15.63 8.37 -6.61
CA SER A 25 -15.97 9.64 -7.25
C SER A 25 -17.36 9.62 -7.91
N LYS A 26 -17.70 8.54 -8.64
CA LYS A 26 -19.04 8.37 -9.23
C LYS A 26 -20.15 8.25 -8.18
N GLU A 27 -19.91 7.52 -7.10
CA GLU A 27 -20.89 7.38 -6.03
C GLU A 27 -21.13 8.71 -5.31
N LEU A 28 -20.06 9.43 -4.95
CA LEU A 28 -20.14 10.75 -4.33
C LEU A 28 -20.89 11.75 -5.22
N GLY A 29 -20.71 11.66 -6.55
CA GLY A 29 -21.44 12.51 -7.50
C GLY A 29 -22.92 12.19 -7.68
N THR A 30 -23.37 10.99 -7.30
CA THR A 30 -24.76 10.52 -7.52
C THR A 30 -25.60 10.44 -6.25
N ARG A 31 -24.95 10.30 -5.09
CA ARG A 31 -25.61 10.25 -3.79
C ARG A 31 -26.20 11.60 -3.41
N PHE A 32 -27.49 11.60 -3.04
CA PHE A 32 -28.24 12.81 -2.69
C PHE A 32 -27.58 13.61 -1.56
N ASP A 33 -27.02 12.90 -0.59
CA ASP A 33 -26.42 13.49 0.61
C ASP A 33 -25.07 14.19 0.34
N PHE A 34 -24.42 13.91 -0.81
CA PHE A 34 -23.21 14.59 -1.29
C PHE A 34 -23.48 15.60 -2.42
N ARG A 35 -24.74 15.75 -2.83
CA ARG A 35 -25.09 16.63 -3.94
C ARG A 35 -24.98 18.08 -3.50
N GLY A 36 -24.12 18.84 -4.17
CA GLY A 36 -23.94 20.27 -3.91
C GLY A 36 -23.08 20.58 -2.68
N THR A 37 -22.42 19.59 -2.07
CA THR A 37 -21.55 19.76 -0.89
C THR A 37 -20.06 19.94 -1.25
N GLY A 38 -19.77 20.20 -2.53
CA GLY A 38 -18.42 20.32 -3.06
C GLY A 38 -17.55 19.06 -2.89
N THR A 39 -18.15 17.88 -2.62
CA THR A 39 -17.38 16.68 -2.27
C THR A 39 -16.65 16.11 -3.48
N LYS A 40 -15.33 15.94 -3.36
CA LYS A 40 -14.47 15.35 -4.40
C LYS A 40 -13.40 14.44 -3.80
N ILE A 41 -12.93 13.52 -4.62
CA ILE A 41 -11.84 12.61 -4.29
C ILE A 41 -10.98 12.39 -5.54
N ASP A 42 -9.68 12.65 -5.41
CA ASP A 42 -8.73 12.63 -6.52
C ASP A 42 -7.32 12.23 -6.05
N TRP A 43 -6.45 11.84 -6.98
CA TRP A 43 -5.03 11.69 -6.69
C TRP A 43 -4.39 13.05 -6.43
N SER A 44 -3.49 13.09 -5.44
CA SER A 44 -2.67 14.24 -5.06
C SER A 44 -1.18 13.88 -5.08
N GLY A 45 -0.78 13.10 -6.08
CA GLY A 45 0.59 12.58 -6.23
C GLY A 45 0.59 11.12 -6.69
N GLU A 46 1.70 10.43 -6.49
CA GLU A 46 1.83 9.03 -6.90
C GLU A 46 1.10 8.06 -5.96
N GLU A 47 1.10 8.37 -4.66
CA GLU A 47 0.56 7.52 -3.58
C GLU A 47 -0.39 8.29 -2.66
N ALA A 48 -0.70 9.55 -2.96
CA ALA A 48 -1.50 10.41 -2.11
C ALA A 48 -2.89 10.62 -2.71
N ILE A 49 -3.91 10.59 -1.88
CA ILE A 49 -5.30 10.89 -2.22
C ILE A 49 -5.69 12.18 -1.52
N ALA A 50 -6.38 13.07 -2.22
CA ALA A 50 -7.01 14.24 -1.63
C ALA A 50 -8.52 14.05 -1.66
N ILE A 51 -9.15 14.26 -0.51
CA ILE A 51 -10.60 14.33 -0.35
C ILE A 51 -10.94 15.73 0.11
N GLU A 52 -11.91 16.38 -0.53
CA GLU A 52 -12.39 17.70 -0.12
C GLU A 52 -13.91 17.75 -0.06
N SER A 53 -14.45 18.54 0.86
CA SER A 53 -15.89 18.82 0.96
C SER A 53 -16.16 20.09 1.78
N GLU A 54 -17.35 20.69 1.65
CA GLU A 54 -17.74 21.89 2.40
C GLU A 54 -17.86 21.67 3.92
N THR A 55 -18.06 20.44 4.39
CA THR A 55 -18.15 20.12 5.82
C THR A 55 -17.23 18.96 6.18
N GLU A 56 -16.78 18.96 7.42
CA GLU A 56 -15.93 17.91 7.99
C GLU A 56 -16.60 16.53 7.92
N GLU A 57 -17.87 16.47 8.33
CA GLU A 57 -18.68 15.25 8.35
C GLU A 57 -18.80 14.62 6.96
N ARG A 58 -18.92 15.45 5.91
CA ARG A 58 -18.97 14.98 4.52
C ARG A 58 -17.61 14.54 4.01
N ALA A 59 -16.53 15.23 4.38
CA ALA A 59 -15.19 14.77 4.05
C ALA A 59 -14.90 13.40 4.68
N LEU A 60 -15.25 13.19 5.95
CA LEU A 60 -15.13 11.91 6.64
C LEU A 60 -16.03 10.83 6.02
N ALA A 61 -17.26 11.15 5.68
CA ALA A 61 -18.15 10.20 4.99
C ALA A 61 -17.59 9.78 3.62
N ALA A 62 -16.92 10.69 2.89
CA ALA A 62 -16.27 10.37 1.62
C ALA A 62 -15.05 9.44 1.79
N VAL A 63 -14.29 9.57 2.89
CA VAL A 63 -13.24 8.62 3.27
C VAL A 63 -13.81 7.22 3.42
N GLU A 64 -14.95 7.08 4.10
CA GLU A 64 -15.59 5.77 4.32
C GLU A 64 -16.10 5.14 3.02
N VAL A 65 -16.68 5.94 2.11
CA VAL A 65 -17.05 5.48 0.77
C VAL A 65 -15.82 4.94 0.02
N PHE A 66 -14.69 5.65 0.08
CA PHE A 66 -13.47 5.19 -0.59
C PHE A 66 -12.92 3.89 0.01
N LYS A 67 -12.87 3.78 1.34
CA LYS A 67 -12.47 2.53 2.04
C LYS A 67 -13.35 1.34 1.63
N GLU A 68 -14.65 1.54 1.50
CA GLU A 68 -15.57 0.49 1.02
C GLU A 68 -15.23 0.06 -0.42
N LYS A 69 -14.88 1.01 -1.31
CA LYS A 69 -14.46 0.68 -2.68
C LYS A 69 -13.14 -0.08 -2.72
N LEU A 70 -12.18 0.27 -1.87
CA LEU A 70 -10.91 -0.46 -1.76
C LEU A 70 -11.14 -1.93 -1.39
N ILE A 71 -11.98 -2.20 -0.38
CA ILE A 71 -12.32 -3.57 0.04
C ILE A 71 -12.96 -4.35 -1.11
N LYS A 72 -13.90 -3.73 -1.85
CA LYS A 72 -14.56 -4.36 -3.01
C LYS A 72 -13.58 -4.70 -4.14
N ARG A 73 -12.40 -4.09 -4.17
CA ARG A 73 -11.30 -4.39 -5.09
C ARG A 73 -10.24 -5.33 -4.50
N GLY A 74 -10.50 -5.93 -3.34
CA GLY A 74 -9.55 -6.83 -2.68
C GLY A 74 -8.36 -6.10 -2.05
N ILE A 75 -8.42 -4.78 -1.92
CA ILE A 75 -7.38 -3.97 -1.29
C ILE A 75 -7.66 -3.91 0.21
N SER A 76 -6.68 -4.30 1.01
CA SER A 76 -6.76 -4.24 2.47
C SER A 76 -6.93 -2.80 2.95
N LEU A 77 -7.74 -2.58 3.98
CA LEU A 77 -7.83 -1.26 4.65
C LEU A 77 -6.48 -0.79 5.21
N LYS A 78 -5.56 -1.72 5.52
CA LYS A 78 -4.19 -1.40 5.93
C LYS A 78 -3.35 -0.75 4.82
N ALA A 79 -3.83 -0.78 3.57
CA ALA A 79 -3.17 -0.17 2.43
C ALA A 79 -3.54 1.31 2.25
N PHE A 80 -4.42 1.88 3.09
CA PHE A 80 -4.82 3.28 3.01
C PHE A 80 -4.89 3.91 4.40
N GLU A 81 -4.10 4.97 4.60
CA GLU A 81 -4.10 5.77 5.81
C GLU A 81 -4.72 7.14 5.49
N ALA A 82 -5.82 7.49 6.17
CA ALA A 82 -6.41 8.81 6.07
C ALA A 82 -5.90 9.68 7.22
N GLY A 83 -5.49 10.90 6.91
CA GLY A 83 -5.15 11.92 7.90
C GLY A 83 -6.38 12.58 8.53
N GLU A 84 -6.14 13.56 9.38
CA GLU A 84 -7.21 14.33 10.01
C GLU A 84 -7.79 15.38 9.06
N PRO A 85 -9.09 15.73 9.19
CA PRO A 85 -9.68 16.83 8.45
C PRO A 85 -9.03 18.15 8.81
N ALA A 86 -8.58 18.89 7.81
CA ALA A 86 -8.03 20.23 7.96
C ALA A 86 -8.89 21.25 7.20
N LEU A 87 -9.22 22.36 7.86
CA LEU A 87 -9.93 23.46 7.21
C LEU A 87 -8.98 24.20 6.26
N SER A 88 -9.41 24.38 5.01
CA SER A 88 -8.70 25.10 3.96
C SER A 88 -9.65 26.08 3.28
N GLY A 89 -9.65 27.33 3.75
CA GLY A 89 -10.60 28.34 3.27
C GLY A 89 -12.02 28.02 3.71
N LYS A 90 -12.89 27.65 2.76
CA LYS A 90 -14.31 27.30 3.01
C LYS A 90 -14.59 25.79 2.90
N ILE A 91 -13.56 24.99 2.67
CA ILE A 91 -13.68 23.53 2.50
C ILE A 91 -12.77 22.82 3.50
N TYR A 92 -13.17 21.62 3.88
CA TYR A 92 -12.35 20.67 4.61
C TYR A 92 -11.61 19.79 3.63
N LYS A 93 -10.33 19.53 3.91
CA LYS A 93 -9.47 18.63 3.16
C LYS A 93 -8.97 17.52 4.06
N ILE A 94 -9.02 16.30 3.55
CA ILE A 94 -8.41 15.13 4.16
C ILE A 94 -7.37 14.61 3.17
N GLY A 95 -6.11 14.60 3.59
CA GLY A 95 -5.06 13.90 2.86
C GLY A 95 -5.06 12.43 3.25
N GLY A 96 -4.96 11.54 2.29
CA GLY A 96 -4.76 10.12 2.51
C GLY A 96 -3.53 9.60 1.79
N LYS A 97 -2.94 8.52 2.28
CA LYS A 97 -1.76 7.87 1.69
C LYS A 97 -2.05 6.40 1.44
N ILE A 98 -1.77 5.95 0.22
CA ILE A 98 -1.71 4.54 -0.14
C ILE A 98 -0.39 4.00 0.39
N LEU A 99 -0.47 3.06 1.31
CA LEU A 99 0.68 2.41 1.91
C LEU A 99 1.13 1.28 0.98
N GLN A 100 2.16 1.57 0.19
CA GLN A 100 2.89 0.61 -0.61
C GLN A 100 4.40 0.75 -0.34
N GLY A 101 5.16 -0.25 -0.80
CA GLY A 101 6.54 -0.44 -0.45
C GLY A 101 6.74 -1.03 0.95
N ILE A 102 7.97 -1.43 1.23
CA ILE A 102 8.43 -1.93 2.53
C ILE A 102 9.14 -0.77 3.23
N ALA A 103 8.49 -0.19 4.23
CA ALA A 103 9.09 0.86 5.06
C ALA A 103 10.43 0.40 5.66
N SER A 104 11.39 1.32 5.85
CA SER A 104 12.77 1.00 6.27
C SER A 104 12.84 0.12 7.52
N ASP A 105 11.97 0.35 8.50
CA ASP A 105 11.95 -0.44 9.74
C ASP A 105 11.46 -1.87 9.49
N LYS A 106 10.41 -2.06 8.69
CA LYS A 106 9.95 -3.39 8.25
C LYS A 106 11.00 -4.07 7.37
N ALA A 107 11.67 -3.33 6.48
CA ALA A 107 12.73 -3.84 5.63
C ALA A 107 13.92 -4.37 6.46
N LYS A 108 14.32 -3.64 7.51
CA LYS A 108 15.33 -4.09 8.48
C LYS A 108 14.88 -5.32 9.26
N GLN A 109 13.62 -5.37 9.70
CA GLN A 109 13.06 -6.53 10.39
C GLN A 109 13.09 -7.78 9.51
N ILE A 110 12.66 -7.67 8.24
CA ILE A 110 12.68 -8.77 7.27
C ILE A 110 14.13 -9.18 6.97
N ALA A 111 15.02 -8.24 6.70
CA ALA A 111 16.43 -8.54 6.44
C ALA A 111 17.13 -9.22 7.62
N LYS A 112 16.82 -8.81 8.86
CA LYS A 112 17.31 -9.46 10.07
C LYS A 112 16.75 -10.88 10.19
N PHE A 113 15.45 -11.07 9.95
CA PHE A 113 14.83 -12.39 10.01
C PHE A 113 15.43 -13.36 8.98
N ILE A 114 15.69 -12.92 7.75
CA ILE A 114 16.37 -13.74 6.73
C ILE A 114 17.79 -14.11 7.18
N ARG A 115 18.50 -13.19 7.84
CA ARG A 115 19.85 -13.46 8.35
C ARG A 115 19.85 -14.49 9.49
N ASP A 116 18.88 -14.37 10.39
CA ASP A 116 18.84 -15.16 11.63
C ASP A 116 18.27 -16.57 11.38
N GLU A 117 17.23 -16.69 10.55
CA GLU A 117 16.48 -17.94 10.33
C GLU A 117 16.67 -18.55 8.92
N GLY A 118 17.22 -17.80 7.98
CA GLY A 118 17.39 -18.24 6.59
C GLY A 118 18.62 -19.15 6.36
N PRO A 119 18.69 -19.83 5.20
CA PRO A 119 19.83 -20.67 4.87
C PRO A 119 21.14 -19.87 4.81
N LYS A 120 22.22 -20.48 5.34
CA LYS A 120 23.57 -19.90 5.26
C LYS A 120 23.97 -19.67 3.80
N GLY A 121 24.36 -18.43 3.50
CA GLY A 121 24.78 -18.01 2.16
C GLY A 121 23.74 -17.20 1.38
N VAL A 122 22.54 -16.99 1.94
CA VAL A 122 21.56 -16.04 1.42
C VAL A 122 21.76 -14.66 2.07
N GLN A 123 21.70 -13.61 1.27
CA GLN A 123 21.83 -12.22 1.72
C GLN A 123 20.60 -11.42 1.29
N ALA A 124 20.16 -10.50 2.16
CA ALA A 124 19.07 -9.58 1.88
C ALA A 124 19.57 -8.13 1.91
N GLN A 125 19.40 -7.41 0.82
CA GLN A 125 19.79 -6.02 0.66
C GLN A 125 18.54 -5.14 0.55
N ILE A 126 18.47 -4.09 1.38
CA ILE A 126 17.41 -3.08 1.28
C ILE A 126 17.74 -2.17 0.09
N GLN A 127 16.79 -2.03 -0.85
CA GLN A 127 16.91 -1.18 -2.03
C GLN A 127 15.70 -0.25 -2.08
N GLY A 128 15.80 0.92 -1.46
CA GLY A 128 14.67 1.84 -1.33
C GLY A 128 13.54 1.21 -0.51
N ASP A 129 12.40 0.98 -1.15
CA ASP A 129 11.16 0.43 -0.59
C ASP A 129 11.00 -1.08 -0.86
N GLN A 130 12.05 -1.77 -1.30
CA GLN A 130 12.05 -3.21 -1.55
C GLN A 130 13.27 -3.91 -0.95
N LEU A 131 13.23 -5.24 -0.91
CA LEU A 131 14.34 -6.09 -0.47
C LEU A 131 14.80 -6.98 -1.62
N ARG A 132 16.05 -6.87 -2.05
CA ARG A 132 16.66 -7.85 -2.96
C ARG A 132 17.30 -8.97 -2.16
N VAL A 133 16.85 -10.19 -2.40
CA VAL A 133 17.37 -11.41 -1.77
C VAL A 133 18.18 -12.18 -2.80
N SER A 134 19.44 -12.47 -2.49
CA SER A 134 20.39 -13.13 -3.40
C SER A 134 21.10 -14.30 -2.70
N GLY A 135 21.44 -15.34 -3.45
CA GLY A 135 22.15 -16.51 -2.91
C GLY A 135 22.68 -17.41 -4.01
N LYS A 136 23.62 -18.30 -3.69
CA LYS A 136 24.29 -19.15 -4.70
C LYS A 136 23.43 -20.30 -5.21
N LYS A 137 22.41 -20.72 -4.45
CA LYS A 137 21.56 -21.89 -4.74
C LYS A 137 20.09 -21.46 -4.81
N LYS A 138 19.40 -21.87 -5.88
CA LYS A 138 17.98 -21.55 -6.08
C LYS A 138 17.08 -22.21 -5.01
N ASP A 139 17.41 -23.40 -4.56
CA ASP A 139 16.65 -24.10 -3.51
C ASP A 139 16.61 -23.29 -2.21
N GLN A 140 17.76 -22.71 -1.82
CA GLN A 140 17.84 -21.84 -0.66
C GLN A 140 16.99 -20.57 -0.80
N LEU A 141 16.81 -20.05 -2.03
CA LEU A 141 15.93 -18.91 -2.28
C LEU A 141 14.45 -19.30 -2.13
N GLN A 142 14.07 -20.53 -2.52
CA GLN A 142 12.72 -21.05 -2.29
C GLN A 142 12.44 -21.25 -0.79
N ASP A 143 13.42 -21.73 -0.03
CA ASP A 143 13.31 -21.87 1.44
C ASP A 143 13.05 -20.51 2.10
N VAL A 144 13.74 -19.44 1.66
CA VAL A 144 13.49 -18.09 2.18
C VAL A 144 12.09 -17.59 1.83
N ILE A 145 11.59 -17.88 0.63
CA ILE A 145 10.20 -17.52 0.26
C ILE A 145 9.20 -18.23 1.18
N ALA A 146 9.40 -19.52 1.45
CA ALA A 146 8.55 -20.28 2.37
C ALA A 146 8.61 -19.72 3.80
N LEU A 147 9.83 -19.42 4.28
CA LEU A 147 10.08 -18.81 5.59
C LEU A 147 9.36 -17.47 5.75
N LEU A 148 9.43 -16.60 4.74
CA LEU A 148 8.80 -15.29 4.76
C LEU A 148 7.27 -15.37 4.66
N LYS A 149 6.73 -16.35 3.93
CA LYS A 149 5.28 -16.64 3.91
C LYS A 149 4.76 -17.22 5.22
N GLY A 150 5.61 -17.91 5.98
CA GLY A 150 5.26 -18.52 7.26
C GLY A 150 5.19 -17.57 8.45
N LYS A 151 5.60 -16.30 8.28
CA LYS A 151 5.60 -15.29 9.34
C LYS A 151 4.75 -14.08 8.96
N ASP A 152 3.93 -13.62 9.90
CA ASP A 152 3.19 -12.37 9.74
C ASP A 152 4.09 -11.17 10.07
N PHE A 153 4.33 -10.32 9.07
CA PHE A 153 5.06 -9.05 9.22
C PHE A 153 4.11 -7.84 9.25
N GLU A 154 2.80 -8.10 9.31
CA GLU A 154 1.71 -7.11 9.25
C GLU A 154 1.63 -6.36 7.91
N ILE A 155 2.37 -6.82 6.90
CA ILE A 155 2.35 -6.30 5.53
C ILE A 155 2.23 -7.47 4.55
N ALA A 156 1.56 -7.24 3.43
CA ALA A 156 1.45 -8.24 2.38
C ALA A 156 2.76 -8.29 1.59
N LEU A 157 3.43 -9.45 1.57
CA LEU A 157 4.68 -9.64 0.83
C LEU A 157 4.40 -10.29 -0.53
N GLN A 158 4.94 -9.70 -1.60
CA GLN A 158 5.02 -10.33 -2.92
C GLN A 158 6.48 -10.58 -3.29
N PHE A 159 6.69 -11.64 -4.08
CA PHE A 159 8.01 -12.10 -4.50
C PHE A 159 8.10 -12.01 -6.02
N THR A 160 8.95 -11.14 -6.52
CA THR A 160 8.98 -10.73 -7.95
C THR A 160 10.41 -10.66 -8.48
N ASN A 161 10.58 -10.35 -9.77
CA ASN A 161 11.89 -10.08 -10.41
C ASN A 161 12.94 -11.17 -10.10
N TYR A 162 12.57 -12.43 -10.36
CA TYR A 162 13.45 -13.59 -10.26
C TYR A 162 14.52 -13.53 -11.35
N ARG A 163 15.79 -13.58 -10.96
CA ARG A 163 16.97 -13.55 -11.84
C ARG A 163 17.87 -14.73 -11.55
#